data_AF-A0A381ZQC3-F1
#
_entry.id   AF-A0A381ZQC3-F1
#
_cell.length_a   1.000
_cell.length_b   1.000
_cell.length_c   1.000
_cell.angle_alpha   90.00
_cell.angle_beta   90.00
_cell.angle_gamma   90.00
#
_symmetry.space_group_name_H-M   'P 1'
#
loop_
_entity.id
_entity.type
_entity.pdbx_description
1 polymer ?
#
loop_
_entity_poly.entity_id
_entity_poly.type
_entity_poly.pdbx_seq_one_letter_code
_entity_poly.pdbx_strand_id
1 'polypeptide(L)'
;MTSKPDLILSGINIGSNLGNNIIYSGTVAAAVEGAAAGIPSVAISIDSYSPISFETSKVVVCKVIKLLLNNTLPNGTLLNVNVPACELEDLKGYKITIQGNQYFNDNFDERIDPRDRKYYWMTGEMVDNDKGLEYDGFSVANGYASITPINFEMTNMDYIDELKRVIKK
;
A
#
# COMPACT_ATOMS: atom_id res chain seq x y z
N MET A 1 7.52 19.51 -20.85
CA MET A 1 6.32 19.98 -20.10
C MET A 1 6.80 20.97 -19.05
N THR A 2 6.15 22.12 -18.89
CA THR A 2 6.61 23.23 -18.02
C THR A 2 5.75 23.45 -16.77
N SER A 3 4.62 22.76 -16.62
CA SER A 3 3.75 22.81 -15.43
C SER A 3 3.78 21.49 -14.67
N LYS A 4 3.71 21.56 -13.33
CA LYS A 4 3.49 20.38 -12.47
C LYS A 4 2.10 19.78 -12.76
N PRO A 5 1.94 18.45 -12.69
CA PRO A 5 0.61 17.84 -12.77
C PRO A 5 -0.20 18.16 -11.51
N ASP A 6 -1.52 18.17 -11.64
CA ASP A 6 -2.44 18.40 -10.51
C ASP A 6 -2.52 17.20 -9.54
N LEU A 7 -2.25 16.01 -10.05
CA LEU A 7 -2.35 14.74 -9.32
C LEU A 7 -1.41 13.70 -9.95
N ILE A 8 -0.82 12.85 -9.11
CA ILE A 8 -0.11 11.64 -9.54
C ILE A 8 -0.91 10.40 -9.10
N LEU A 9 -1.14 9.50 -10.05
CA LEU A 9 -1.73 8.20 -9.80
C LEU A 9 -0.72 7.11 -10.14
N SER A 10 -0.54 6.17 -9.21
CA SER A 10 0.25 4.97 -9.42
C SER A 10 -0.64 3.75 -9.26
N GLY A 11 -0.83 2.98 -10.34
CA GLY A 11 -1.71 1.80 -10.35
C GLY A 11 -2.55 1.68 -11.63
N ILE A 12 -3.56 0.80 -11.68
CA ILE A 12 -3.97 -0.11 -10.59
C ILE A 12 -3.05 -1.32 -10.56
N ASN A 13 -2.39 -1.56 -9.41
CA ASN A 13 -1.55 -2.73 -9.21
C ASN A 13 -2.39 -4.01 -9.13
N ILE A 14 -1.91 -5.08 -9.77
CA ILE A 14 -2.46 -6.43 -9.62
C ILE A 14 -1.80 -7.06 -8.38
N GLY A 15 -2.59 -7.33 -7.35
CA GLY A 15 -2.13 -7.68 -6.01
C GLY A 15 -2.18 -6.47 -5.08
N SER A 16 -2.54 -6.71 -3.83
CA SER A 16 -2.68 -5.65 -2.83
C SER A 16 -1.33 -5.19 -2.26
N ASN A 17 -1.31 -3.94 -1.78
CA ASN A 17 -0.17 -3.34 -1.08
C ASN A 17 -0.65 -2.93 0.31
N LEU A 18 -0.63 -3.89 1.23
CA LEU A 18 -1.23 -3.80 2.57
C LEU A 18 -0.19 -4.03 3.66
N GLY A 19 -0.44 -3.42 4.82
CA GLY A 19 0.38 -3.59 6.01
C GLY A 19 1.86 -3.28 5.78
N ASN A 20 2.75 -4.11 6.33
CA ASN A 20 4.20 -3.92 6.26
C ASN A 20 4.77 -4.11 4.85
N ASN A 21 4.03 -4.76 3.94
CA ASN A 21 4.49 -4.99 2.57
C ASN A 21 4.53 -3.70 1.73
N ILE A 22 3.88 -2.62 2.19
CA ILE A 22 3.87 -1.30 1.54
C ILE A 22 5.29 -0.80 1.24
N ILE A 23 6.27 -1.07 2.12
CA ILE A 23 7.65 -0.58 1.98
C ILE A 23 8.38 -1.16 0.75
N TYR A 24 7.96 -2.32 0.27
CA TYR A 24 8.56 -2.98 -0.89
C TYR A 24 7.84 -2.66 -2.21
N SER A 25 6.74 -1.91 -2.14
CA SER A 25 5.86 -1.68 -3.27
C SER A 25 6.39 -0.61 -4.22
N GLY A 26 6.66 -0.99 -5.46
CA GLY A 26 6.95 -0.02 -6.54
C GLY A 26 5.76 0.92 -6.82
N THR A 27 4.53 0.43 -6.67
CA THR A 27 3.31 1.23 -6.85
C THR A 27 3.23 2.33 -5.80
N VAL A 28 3.48 2.00 -4.53
CA VAL A 28 3.51 3.00 -3.46
C VAL A 28 4.71 3.94 -3.63
N ALA A 29 5.90 3.41 -3.98
CA ALA A 29 7.09 4.22 -4.20
C ALA A 29 6.88 5.32 -5.24
N ALA A 30 6.20 5.05 -6.36
CA ALA A 30 5.90 6.08 -7.35
C ALA A 30 4.94 7.17 -6.85
N ALA A 31 4.00 6.85 -5.96
CA ALA A 31 3.15 7.84 -5.31
C ALA A 31 3.92 8.64 -4.24
N VAL A 32 4.90 8.03 -3.57
CA VAL A 32 5.81 8.71 -2.64
C VAL A 32 6.62 9.78 -3.36
N GLU A 33 7.16 9.50 -4.55
CA GLU A 33 7.88 10.49 -5.38
C GLU A 33 7.00 11.72 -5.69
N GLY A 34 5.73 11.50 -6.00
CA GLY A 34 4.78 12.59 -6.22
C GLY A 34 4.53 13.42 -4.97
N ALA A 35 4.28 12.77 -3.83
CA ALA A 35 4.08 13.44 -2.56
C ALA A 35 5.32 14.24 -2.11
N ALA A 36 6.52 13.70 -2.33
CA ALA A 36 7.79 14.39 -2.06
C ALA A 36 7.98 15.63 -2.94
N ALA A 37 7.48 15.62 -4.17
CA ALA A 37 7.47 16.78 -5.07
C ALA A 37 6.39 17.83 -4.73
N GLY A 38 5.61 17.60 -3.65
CA GLY A 38 4.49 18.43 -3.21
C GLY A 38 3.26 18.31 -4.11
N ILE A 39 3.11 17.18 -4.82
CA ILE A 39 1.98 16.91 -5.71
C ILE A 39 1.06 15.91 -5.00
N PRO A 40 -0.27 16.17 -4.92
CA PRO A 40 -1.22 15.18 -4.43
C PRO A 40 -1.01 13.84 -5.12
N SER A 41 -0.95 12.76 -4.34
CA SER A 41 -0.53 11.46 -4.88
C SER A 41 -1.33 10.31 -4.28
N VAL A 42 -1.60 9.31 -5.10
CA VAL A 42 -2.32 8.10 -4.71
C VAL A 42 -1.69 6.86 -5.34
N ALA A 43 -1.50 5.82 -4.53
CA ALA A 43 -1.20 4.46 -4.96
C ALA A 43 -2.50 3.64 -4.91
N ILE A 44 -2.79 2.87 -5.97
CA ILE A 44 -4.04 2.13 -6.11
C ILE A 44 -3.74 0.68 -6.48
N SER A 45 -4.34 -0.25 -5.76
CA SER A 45 -4.15 -1.69 -5.94
C SER A 45 -5.48 -2.44 -5.88
N ILE A 46 -5.59 -3.55 -6.58
CA ILE A 46 -6.71 -4.51 -6.43
C ILE A 46 -6.22 -5.75 -5.68
N ASP A 47 -7.01 -6.23 -4.73
CA ASP A 47 -6.70 -7.41 -3.91
C ASP A 47 -6.97 -8.73 -4.66
N SER A 48 -6.28 -8.88 -5.78
CA SER A 48 -6.28 -10.10 -6.59
C SER A 48 -5.05 -10.15 -7.47
N TYR A 49 -4.44 -11.34 -7.56
CA TYR A 49 -3.35 -11.62 -8.50
C TYR A 49 -3.84 -11.96 -9.92
N SER A 50 -5.15 -12.21 -10.08
CA SER A 50 -5.78 -12.57 -11.35
C SER A 50 -7.18 -11.93 -11.44
N PRO A 51 -7.27 -10.59 -11.51
CA PRO A 51 -8.56 -9.89 -11.49
C PRO A 51 -9.38 -10.20 -12.74
N ILE A 52 -10.66 -10.51 -12.55
CA ILE A 52 -11.61 -10.78 -13.64
C ILE A 52 -12.17 -9.46 -14.21
N SER A 53 -12.30 -8.44 -13.35
CA SER A 53 -12.87 -7.14 -13.69
C SER A 53 -12.21 -6.02 -12.88
N PHE A 54 -12.23 -4.81 -13.41
CA PHE A 54 -11.78 -3.59 -12.75
C PHE A 54 -12.93 -2.58 -12.52
N GLU A 55 -14.19 -2.95 -12.75
CA GLU A 55 -15.31 -1.99 -12.63
C GLU A 55 -15.45 -1.45 -11.19
N THR A 56 -15.32 -2.29 -10.17
CA THR A 56 -15.29 -1.84 -8.76
C THR A 56 -14.12 -0.90 -8.51
N SER A 57 -12.93 -1.22 -9.04
CA SER A 57 -11.75 -0.36 -8.91
C SER A 57 -11.97 1.00 -9.57
N LYS A 58 -12.56 1.06 -10.75
CA LYS A 58 -12.87 2.30 -11.46
C LYS A 58 -13.80 3.21 -10.66
N VAL A 59 -14.81 2.67 -9.98
CA VAL A 59 -15.69 3.46 -9.11
C VAL A 59 -14.92 4.04 -7.91
N VAL A 60 -14.09 3.22 -7.27
CA VAL A 60 -13.26 3.65 -6.14
C VAL A 60 -12.23 4.70 -6.56
N VAL A 61 -11.51 4.48 -7.65
CA VAL A 61 -10.52 5.41 -8.23
C VAL A 61 -11.17 6.75 -8.54
N CYS A 62 -12.33 6.76 -9.21
CA CYS A 62 -13.05 8.00 -9.52
C CYS A 62 -13.43 8.78 -8.25
N LYS A 63 -13.83 8.09 -7.18
CA LYS A 63 -14.16 8.72 -5.88
C LYS A 63 -12.92 9.35 -5.25
N VAL A 64 -11.79 8.65 -5.26
CA VAL A 64 -10.53 9.12 -4.67
C VAL A 64 -9.92 10.28 -5.47
N ILE A 65 -9.94 10.23 -6.80
CA ILE A 65 -9.50 11.35 -7.65
C ILE A 65 -10.31 12.60 -7.33
N LYS A 66 -11.64 12.49 -7.25
CA LYS A 66 -12.51 13.61 -6.89
C LYS A 66 -12.22 14.14 -5.49
N LEU A 67 -11.87 13.28 -4.53
CA LEU A 67 -11.45 13.71 -3.20
C LEU A 67 -10.17 14.56 -3.29
N LEU A 68 -9.15 14.07 -4.00
CA LEU A 68 -7.84 14.74 -4.10
C LEU A 68 -7.86 16.03 -4.90
N LEU A 69 -8.71 16.12 -5.93
CA LEU A 69 -8.86 17.37 -6.71
C LEU A 69 -9.58 18.48 -5.93
N ASN A 70 -10.40 18.12 -4.94
CA ASN A 70 -11.21 19.07 -4.17
C ASN A 70 -10.64 19.38 -2.78
N ASN A 71 -9.56 18.71 -2.37
CA ASN A 71 -9.00 18.84 -1.03
C ASN A 71 -7.46 18.85 -1.09
N THR A 72 -6.84 19.57 -0.18
CA THR A 72 -5.39 19.56 -0.01
C THR A 72 -4.98 18.47 0.98
N LEU A 73 -3.99 17.66 0.62
CA LEU A 73 -3.31 16.79 1.58
C LEU A 73 -2.22 17.58 2.31
N PRO A 74 -1.90 17.25 3.57
CA PRO A 74 -0.69 17.73 4.22
C PRO A 74 0.54 17.39 3.38
N ASN A 75 1.57 18.25 3.42
CA ASN A 75 2.80 18.01 2.68
C ASN A 75 3.41 16.65 3.07
N GLY A 76 3.94 15.92 2.08
CA GLY A 76 4.50 14.58 2.29
C GLY A 76 3.47 13.47 2.53
N THR A 77 2.17 13.76 2.48
CA THR A 77 1.11 12.75 2.60
C THR A 77 0.66 12.25 1.23
N LEU A 78 0.46 10.94 1.12
CA LEU A 78 -0.18 10.26 0.00
C LEU A 78 -1.30 9.35 0.49
N LEU A 79 -2.19 8.94 -0.42
CA LEU A 79 -3.19 7.91 -0.12
C LEU A 79 -2.75 6.57 -0.69
N ASN A 80 -2.72 5.53 0.14
CA ASN A 80 -2.65 4.14 -0.30
C ASN A 80 -4.06 3.55 -0.34
N VAL A 81 -4.49 3.10 -1.51
CA VAL A 81 -5.85 2.61 -1.75
C VAL A 81 -5.81 1.17 -2.21
N ASN A 82 -6.52 0.31 -1.50
CA ASN A 82 -6.68 -1.10 -1.86
C ASN A 82 -8.16 -1.41 -2.07
N VAL A 83 -8.47 -2.00 -3.22
CA VAL A 83 -9.84 -2.33 -3.65
C VAL A 83 -10.05 -3.83 -3.49
N PRO A 84 -11.15 -4.28 -2.82
CA PRO A 84 -11.49 -5.69 -2.79
C PRO A 84 -11.81 -6.20 -4.20
N ALA A 85 -11.39 -7.43 -4.50
CA ALA A 85 -11.73 -8.09 -5.76
C ALA A 85 -13.15 -8.67 -5.70
N CYS A 86 -14.15 -7.78 -5.83
CA CYS A 86 -15.56 -8.13 -5.84
C CYS A 86 -16.29 -7.41 -6.98
N GLU A 87 -17.50 -7.86 -7.32
CA GLU A 87 -18.42 -7.12 -8.17
C GLU A 87 -18.86 -5.81 -7.49
N LEU A 88 -19.39 -4.88 -8.28
CA LEU A 88 -19.69 -3.54 -7.78
C LEU A 88 -20.79 -3.55 -6.72
N GLU A 89 -21.77 -4.45 -6.86
CA GLU A 89 -22.90 -4.61 -5.95
C GLU A 89 -22.47 -5.15 -4.58
N ASP A 90 -21.33 -5.85 -4.51
CA ASP A 90 -20.78 -6.45 -3.29
C ASP A 90 -19.83 -5.51 -2.54
N LEU A 91 -19.46 -4.36 -3.14
CA LEU A 91 -18.65 -3.35 -2.47
C LEU A 91 -19.44 -2.75 -1.30
N LYS A 92 -19.06 -3.08 -0.06
CA LYS A 92 -19.75 -2.62 1.15
C LYS A 92 -19.53 -1.15 1.47
N GLY A 93 -18.55 -0.52 0.83
CA GLY A 93 -18.26 0.90 0.93
C GLY A 93 -16.77 1.19 1.07
N TYR A 94 -16.47 2.34 1.68
CA TYR A 94 -15.12 2.87 1.85
C TYR A 94 -14.77 2.92 3.34
N LYS A 95 -13.51 2.63 3.68
CA LYS A 95 -12.97 2.78 5.03
C LYS A 95 -11.71 3.63 4.99
N ILE A 96 -11.67 4.64 5.86
CA ILE A 96 -10.41 5.28 6.21
C ILE A 96 -9.73 4.35 7.20
N THR A 97 -8.52 3.93 6.88
CA THR A 97 -7.80 2.89 7.59
C THR A 97 -6.44 3.36 8.05
N ILE A 98 -5.84 2.61 8.95
CA ILE A 98 -4.42 2.66 9.30
C ILE A 98 -3.71 1.47 8.66
N GLN A 99 -2.40 1.62 8.46
CA GLN A 99 -1.54 0.53 8.00
C GLN A 99 -1.59 -0.63 9.01
N GLY A 100 -1.93 -1.82 8.53
CA GLY A 100 -1.90 -3.05 9.31
C GLY A 100 -0.50 -3.64 9.47
N ASN A 101 -0.47 -4.84 10.04
CA ASN A 101 0.75 -5.58 10.31
C ASN A 101 1.00 -6.71 9.31
N GLN A 102 0.20 -6.83 8.25
CA GLN A 102 0.34 -7.87 7.23
C GLN A 102 1.78 -7.93 6.68
N TYR A 103 2.35 -9.13 6.60
CA TYR A 103 3.72 -9.34 6.11
C TYR A 103 3.83 -10.69 5.36
N PHE A 104 4.86 -10.81 4.52
CA PHE A 104 5.20 -12.08 3.89
C PHE A 104 6.19 -12.85 4.79
N ASN A 105 5.82 -14.06 5.20
CA ASN A 105 6.66 -14.94 5.99
C ASN A 105 7.56 -15.77 5.06
N ASP A 106 8.80 -15.29 4.86
CA ASP A 106 9.75 -15.84 3.90
C ASP A 106 10.17 -17.29 4.21
N ASN A 107 10.32 -18.09 3.16
CA ASN A 107 10.96 -19.40 3.18
C ASN A 107 11.77 -19.60 1.89
N PHE A 108 12.76 -20.50 1.88
CA PHE A 108 13.62 -20.73 0.71
C PHE A 108 13.64 -22.19 0.29
N ASP A 109 13.25 -22.44 -0.95
CA ASP A 109 13.31 -23.77 -1.58
C ASP A 109 14.67 -23.94 -2.29
N GLU A 110 15.55 -24.79 -1.74
CA GLU A 110 16.85 -25.12 -2.31
C GLU A 110 16.67 -26.07 -3.50
N ARG A 111 17.28 -25.72 -4.62
CA ARG A 111 17.29 -26.52 -5.85
C ARG A 111 18.68 -26.60 -6.44
N ILE A 112 18.89 -27.57 -7.32
CA ILE A 112 20.16 -27.79 -8.01
C ILE A 112 19.90 -27.64 -9.51
N ASP A 113 20.71 -26.81 -10.18
CA ASP A 113 20.62 -26.65 -11.63
C ASP A 113 21.29 -27.82 -12.37
N PRO A 114 21.11 -27.95 -13.70
CA PRO A 114 21.73 -29.05 -14.46
C PRO A 114 23.28 -29.07 -14.48
N ARG A 115 23.95 -28.10 -13.85
CA ARG A 115 25.41 -28.00 -13.72
C ARG A 115 25.84 -28.19 -12.26
N ASP A 116 25.01 -28.81 -11.44
CA ASP A 116 25.22 -29.08 -10.01
C ASP A 116 25.41 -27.81 -9.15
N ARG A 117 24.88 -26.65 -9.59
CA ARG A 117 24.93 -25.41 -8.81
C ARG A 117 23.65 -25.24 -8.01
N LYS A 118 23.82 -24.97 -6.71
CA LYS A 118 22.71 -24.64 -5.82
C LYS A 118 22.11 -23.27 -6.17
N TYR A 119 20.79 -23.19 -6.15
CA TYR A 119 20.04 -21.94 -6.20
C TYR A 119 18.81 -22.04 -5.29
N TYR A 120 18.25 -20.89 -4.93
CA TYR A 120 17.15 -20.82 -3.98
C TYR A 120 15.99 -20.05 -4.60
N TRP A 121 14.77 -20.57 -4.45
CA TRP A 121 13.56 -19.81 -4.72
C TRP A 121 13.03 -19.25 -3.41
N MET A 122 12.83 -17.93 -3.36
CA MET A 122 12.06 -17.33 -2.28
C MET A 122 10.59 -17.76 -2.44
N THR A 123 10.04 -18.24 -1.34
CA THR A 123 8.68 -18.73 -1.17
C THR A 123 8.17 -18.19 0.16
N GLY A 124 6.95 -18.52 0.54
CA GLY A 124 6.39 -18.08 1.81
C GLY A 124 4.89 -17.99 1.74
N GLU A 125 4.32 -17.42 2.79
CA GLU A 125 2.89 -17.17 2.90
C GLU A 125 2.64 -15.77 3.43
N MET A 126 1.52 -15.18 3.00
CA MET A 126 1.05 -13.91 3.53
C MET A 126 0.41 -14.16 4.89
N VAL A 127 0.90 -13.47 5.92
CA VAL A 127 0.38 -13.54 7.29
C VAL A 127 -0.32 -12.23 7.61
N ASP A 128 -1.57 -12.32 8.06
CA ASP A 128 -2.36 -11.18 8.52
C ASP A 128 -3.08 -11.54 9.83
N ASN A 129 -2.69 -10.87 10.92
CA ASN A 129 -3.25 -11.09 12.25
C ASN A 129 -4.20 -9.99 12.69
N ASP A 130 -4.37 -8.93 11.89
CA ASP A 130 -5.25 -7.82 12.24
C ASP A 130 -6.71 -8.30 12.28
N LYS A 131 -7.53 -7.71 13.16
CA LYS A 131 -8.93 -8.14 13.41
C LYS A 131 -9.96 -7.01 13.34
N GLY A 132 -9.53 -5.81 12.99
CA GLY A 132 -10.35 -4.60 13.06
C GLY A 132 -10.53 -3.93 11.69
N LEU A 133 -11.72 -3.37 11.44
CA LEU A 133 -12.03 -2.62 10.21
C LEU A 133 -11.34 -1.25 10.13
N GLU A 134 -10.56 -0.89 11.14
CA GLU A 134 -9.61 0.20 11.10
C GLU A 134 -8.33 -0.18 10.33
N TYR A 135 -7.99 -1.46 10.24
CA TYR A 135 -6.79 -1.91 9.52
C TYR A 135 -7.09 -2.12 8.04
N ASP A 136 -6.12 -1.77 7.21
CA ASP A 136 -6.22 -1.84 5.75
C ASP A 136 -6.54 -3.26 5.25
N GLY A 137 -5.73 -4.25 5.63
CA GLY A 137 -5.87 -5.63 5.14
C GLY A 137 -7.19 -6.26 5.57
N PHE A 138 -7.52 -6.14 6.85
CA PHE A 138 -8.78 -6.65 7.38
C PHE A 138 -10.00 -5.98 6.73
N SER A 139 -9.95 -4.67 6.42
CA SER A 139 -11.03 -3.98 5.72
C SER A 139 -11.28 -4.52 4.31
N VAL A 140 -10.20 -4.72 3.55
CA VAL A 140 -10.25 -5.23 2.19
C VAL A 140 -10.78 -6.67 2.17
N ALA A 141 -10.25 -7.53 3.04
CA ALA A 141 -10.72 -8.91 3.19
C ALA A 141 -12.22 -8.99 3.57
N ASN A 142 -12.77 -7.92 4.16
CA ASN A 142 -14.19 -7.83 4.53
C ASN A 142 -15.06 -7.07 3.51
N GLY A 143 -14.56 -6.76 2.31
CA GLY A 143 -15.33 -6.18 1.21
C GLY A 143 -15.45 -4.66 1.23
N TYR A 144 -14.55 -3.97 1.95
CA TYR A 144 -14.46 -2.50 1.93
C TYR A 144 -13.23 -2.04 1.14
N ALA A 145 -13.38 -0.96 0.37
CA ALA A 145 -12.21 -0.27 -0.17
C ALA A 145 -11.46 0.46 0.96
N SER A 146 -10.19 0.10 1.17
CA SER A 146 -9.31 0.72 2.16
C SER A 146 -8.68 1.98 1.57
N ILE A 147 -8.69 3.07 2.33
CA ILE A 147 -8.04 4.35 2.00
C ILE A 147 -7.18 4.75 3.20
N THR A 148 -5.89 4.50 3.13
CA THR A 148 -4.92 4.75 4.18
C THR A 148 -4.12 6.01 3.85
N PRO A 149 -4.21 7.11 4.63
CA PRO A 149 -3.26 8.19 4.52
C PRO A 149 -1.90 7.74 5.09
N ILE A 150 -0.87 7.74 4.26
CA ILE A 150 0.50 7.39 4.67
C ILE A 150 1.46 8.55 4.37
N ASN A 151 2.61 8.52 5.02
CA ASN A 151 3.73 9.42 4.75
C ASN A 151 5.00 8.57 4.55
N PHE A 152 6.12 9.22 4.22
CA PHE A 152 7.42 8.58 4.02
C PHE A 152 8.48 9.02 5.06
N GLU A 153 8.07 9.72 6.12
CA GLU A 153 8.96 10.11 7.20
C GLU A 153 9.14 8.94 8.17
N MET A 154 10.25 8.20 8.02
CA MET A 154 10.51 6.99 8.80
C MET A 154 11.25 7.22 10.12
N THR A 155 11.57 8.48 10.46
CA THR A 155 12.25 8.78 11.72
C THR A 155 11.34 8.40 12.88
N ASN A 156 11.78 7.44 13.70
CA ASN A 156 11.07 7.08 14.94
C ASN A 156 11.29 8.18 15.99
N MET A 157 10.41 9.18 15.99
CA MET A 157 10.49 10.34 16.87
C MET A 157 10.43 9.95 18.36
N ASP A 158 9.68 8.91 18.71
CA ASP A 158 9.52 8.45 20.10
C ASP A 158 10.81 7.88 20.69
N TYR A 159 11.73 7.37 19.84
CA TYR A 159 12.99 6.78 20.29
C TYR A 159 14.17 7.77 20.34
N ILE A 160 14.03 8.97 19.77
CA ILE A 160 15.14 9.93 19.63
C ILE A 160 15.78 10.27 20.98
N ASP A 161 14.97 10.59 22.00
CA ASP A 161 15.49 11.04 23.28
C ASP A 161 16.13 9.91 24.09
N GLU A 162 15.61 8.69 23.95
CA GLU A 162 16.22 7.49 24.52
C GLU A 162 17.57 7.21 23.87
N LEU A 163 17.67 7.29 22.55
CA LEU A 163 18.94 7.10 21.84
C LEU A 163 20.01 8.13 22.27
N LYS A 164 19.64 9.41 22.42
CA LYS A 164 20.53 10.45 22.94
C LYS A 164 21.03 10.14 24.35
N ARG A 165 20.19 9.52 25.18
CA ARG A 165 20.54 9.14 26.56
C ARG A 165 21.52 7.96 26.58
N VAL A 166 21.32 6.97 25.72
CA VAL A 166 22.19 5.77 25.64
C VAL A 166 23.59 6.12 25.11
N ILE A 167 23.69 6.94 24.07
CA ILE A 167 25.00 7.28 23.45
C ILE A 167 25.92 8.12 24.34
N LYS A 168 25.36 8.90 25.28
CA LYS A 168 26.15 9.74 26.20
C LYS A 168 26.77 8.97 27.38
N LYS A 169 26.45 7.69 27.53
CA LYS A 169 27.06 6.80 28.52
C LYS A 169 28.31 6.13 27.94
#